data_AF-A0A314ZA81-F1
#
_entry.id   AF-A0A314ZA81-F1
#
_cell.length_a   1.000
_cell.length_b   1.000
_cell.length_c   1.000
_cell.angle_alpha   90.00
_cell.angle_beta   90.00
_cell.angle_gamma   90.00
#
_symmetry.space_group_name_H-M   'P 1'
#
loop_
_entity.id
_entity.type
_entity.pdbx_description
1 polymer ?
#
loop_
_entity_poly.entity_id
_entity_poly.type
_entity_poly.pdbx_seq_one_letter_code
_entity_poly.pdbx_strand_id
1 'polypeptide(L)'
;MRDGFVEEAQKLFDKMPSRNTVTWNAMIRGYFLNGQFQDAINLCSRMTERDVFSYNTMITGLMQCGDVDGSRHVFDRMIYRDVVTWNSMVSGYIRNGMIGEAGQVFDGFRE
;
A
#
# COMPACT_ATOMS: atom_id res chain seq x y z
N MET A 1 -15.09 3.27 -16.65
CA MET A 1 -14.85 1.87 -17.10
C MET A 1 -14.03 1.05 -16.10
N ARG A 2 -13.19 1.65 -15.24
CA ARG A 2 -12.38 0.92 -14.24
C ARG A 2 -13.16 0.43 -13.01
N ASP A 3 -14.25 1.09 -12.64
CA ASP A 3 -15.05 0.74 -11.45
C ASP A 3 -15.73 -0.63 -11.59
N GLY A 4 -16.23 -0.97 -12.79
CA GLY A 4 -16.88 -2.26 -13.05
C GLY A 4 -15.95 -3.46 -12.84
N PHE A 5 -14.66 -3.32 -13.13
CA PHE A 5 -13.69 -4.40 -12.91
C PHE A 5 -13.39 -4.64 -11.43
N VAL A 6 -13.40 -3.60 -10.59
CA VAL A 6 -13.20 -3.77 -9.15
C VAL A 6 -14.44 -4.35 -8.48
N GLU A 7 -15.64 -3.98 -8.91
CA GLU A 7 -16.88 -4.62 -8.41
C GLU A 7 -16.94 -6.12 -8.74
N GLU A 8 -16.57 -6.51 -9.96
CA GLU A 8 -16.51 -7.92 -10.35
C GLU A 8 -15.42 -8.67 -9.58
N ALA A 9 -14.24 -8.07 -9.45
CA ALA A 9 -13.15 -8.64 -8.65
C ALA A 9 -13.56 -8.80 -7.18
N GLN A 10 -14.29 -7.85 -6.60
CA GLN A 10 -14.80 -7.92 -5.24
C GLN A 10 -15.82 -9.06 -5.07
N LYS A 11 -16.74 -9.23 -6.03
CA LYS A 11 -17.69 -10.36 -6.01
C LYS A 11 -16.97 -11.71 -6.08
N LEU A 12 -15.91 -11.83 -6.88
CA LEU A 12 -15.10 -13.05 -6.94
C LEU A 12 -14.35 -13.26 -5.63
N PHE A 13 -13.73 -12.21 -5.12
CA PHE A 13 -13.02 -12.21 -3.86
C PHE A 13 -13.91 -12.66 -2.70
N ASP A 14 -15.15 -12.19 -2.63
CA ASP A 14 -16.12 -12.55 -1.59
C ASP A 14 -16.56 -14.02 -1.65
N LYS A 15 -16.55 -14.62 -2.85
CA LYS A 15 -16.87 -16.04 -3.06
C LYS A 15 -15.71 -16.99 -2.75
N MET A 16 -14.50 -16.50 -2.53
CA MET A 16 -13.35 -17.37 -2.25
C MET A 16 -13.45 -17.99 -0.85
N PRO A 17 -13.41 -19.34 -0.73
CA PRO A 17 -13.53 -20.03 0.56
C PRO A 17 -12.29 -19.84 1.44
N SER A 18 -11.13 -19.61 0.82
CA SER A 18 -9.88 -19.26 1.50
C SER A 18 -9.16 -18.18 0.69
N ARG A 19 -8.58 -17.21 1.39
CA ARG A 19 -7.87 -16.06 0.81
C ARG A 19 -6.47 -16.02 1.39
N ASN A 20 -5.46 -15.95 0.53
CA ASN A 20 -4.06 -15.78 0.95
C ASN A 20 -3.61 -14.33 0.72
N THR A 21 -2.41 -13.99 1.22
CA THR A 21 -1.86 -12.62 1.16
C THR A 21 -1.85 -12.07 -0.27
N VAL A 22 -1.54 -12.90 -1.28
CA VAL A 22 -1.57 -12.50 -2.70
C VAL A 22 -2.96 -12.04 -3.13
N THR A 23 -4.03 -12.78 -2.79
CA THR A 23 -5.41 -12.39 -3.15
C THR A 23 -5.80 -11.06 -2.51
N TRP A 24 -5.47 -10.86 -1.23
CA TRP A 24 -5.73 -9.60 -0.52
C TRP A 24 -4.98 -8.43 -1.16
N ASN A 25 -3.69 -8.60 -1.43
CA ASN A 25 -2.84 -7.55 -1.97
C ASN A 25 -3.28 -7.13 -3.39
N ALA A 26 -3.75 -8.07 -4.20
CA ALA A 26 -4.32 -7.77 -5.52
C ALA A 26 -5.57 -6.87 -5.42
N MET A 27 -6.50 -7.19 -4.51
CA MET A 27 -7.70 -6.38 -4.30
C MET A 27 -7.39 -4.99 -3.73
N ILE A 28 -6.52 -4.92 -2.72
CA ILE A 28 -6.07 -3.66 -2.11
C ILE A 28 -5.46 -2.75 -3.19
N ARG A 29 -4.57 -3.29 -4.02
CA ARG A 29 -3.97 -2.55 -5.14
C ARG A 29 -5.03 -2.09 -6.14
N GLY A 30 -6.00 -2.94 -6.47
CA GLY A 30 -7.12 -2.59 -7.35
C GLY A 30 -7.90 -1.38 -6.83
N TYR A 31 -8.23 -1.36 -5.54
CA TYR A 31 -8.91 -0.23 -4.91
C TYR A 31 -8.06 1.05 -4.94
N PHE A 32 -6.76 0.98 -4.62
CA PHE A 32 -5.87 2.14 -4.71
C PHE A 32 -5.76 2.71 -6.15
N LEU A 33 -5.63 1.84 -7.16
CA LEU A 33 -5.54 2.27 -8.57
C LEU A 33 -6.81 2.91 -9.12
N ASN A 34 -7.95 2.65 -8.47
CA ASN A 34 -9.25 3.23 -8.80
C ASN A 34 -9.61 4.46 -7.95
N GLY A 35 -8.71 4.90 -7.05
CA GLY A 35 -8.99 6.02 -6.15
C GLY A 35 -9.96 5.68 -5.01
N GLN A 36 -10.31 4.41 -4.85
CA GLN A 36 -11.19 3.90 -3.80
C GLN A 36 -10.39 3.65 -2.52
N PHE A 37 -9.75 4.70 -2.01
CA PHE A 37 -8.75 4.62 -0.95
C PHE A 37 -9.31 4.09 0.36
N GLN A 38 -10.53 4.51 0.72
CA GLN A 38 -11.16 4.05 1.95
C GLN A 38 -11.48 2.54 1.92
N ASP A 39 -11.91 2.03 0.76
CA ASP A 39 -12.16 0.60 0.58
C ASP A 39 -10.86 -0.20 0.66
N ALA A 40 -9.77 0.32 0.09
CA ALA A 40 -8.44 -0.28 0.22
C ALA A 40 -8.01 -0.39 1.69
N ILE A 41 -8.13 0.70 2.47
CA ILE A 41 -7.77 0.75 3.90
C ILE A 41 -8.64 -0.20 4.71
N ASN A 42 -9.95 -0.19 4.47
CA ASN A 42 -10.89 -1.10 5.11
C ASN A 42 -10.53 -2.56 4.81
N LEU A 43 -10.15 -2.88 3.56
CA LEU A 43 -9.74 -4.23 3.19
C LEU A 43 -8.42 -4.64 3.84
N CYS A 44 -7.43 -3.73 3.92
CA CYS A 44 -6.19 -3.96 4.67
C CYS A 44 -6.45 -4.28 6.14
N SER A 45 -7.40 -3.59 6.78
CA SER A 45 -7.75 -3.80 8.19
C SER A 45 -8.27 -5.21 8.48
N ARG A 46 -8.85 -5.87 7.47
CA ARG A 46 -9.39 -7.23 7.55
C ARG A 46 -8.32 -8.32 7.35
N MET A 47 -7.11 -7.96 6.89
CA MET A 47 -6.00 -8.91 6.78
C MET A 47 -5.44 -9.23 8.17
N THR A 48 -5.58 -10.48 8.59
CA THR A 48 -5.01 -11.00 9.86
C THR A 48 -3.52 -11.29 9.75
N GLU A 49 -3.05 -11.71 8.57
CA GLU A 49 -1.64 -11.95 8.27
C GLU A 49 -1.17 -10.97 7.20
N ARG A 50 -0.09 -10.26 7.49
CA ARG A 50 0.52 -9.28 6.57
C ARG A 50 1.98 -9.61 6.40
N ASP A 51 2.42 -9.67 5.16
CA ASP A 51 3.83 -9.80 4.80
C ASP A 51 4.39 -8.43 4.36
N VAL A 52 5.69 -8.38 4.10
CA VAL A 52 6.39 -7.18 3.62
C VAL A 52 5.73 -6.62 2.35
N PHE A 53 5.20 -7.50 1.49
CA PHE A 53 4.54 -7.09 0.26
C PHE A 53 3.17 -6.42 0.53
N SER A 54 2.41 -6.88 1.52
CA SER A 54 1.21 -6.18 1.99
C SER A 54 1.52 -4.77 2.47
N TYR A 55 2.57 -4.60 3.29
CA TYR A 55 2.99 -3.29 3.77
C TYR A 55 3.46 -2.38 2.63
N ASN A 56 4.28 -2.89 1.70
CA ASN A 56 4.74 -2.13 0.53
C ASN A 56 3.58 -1.68 -0.37
N THR A 57 2.54 -2.52 -0.50
CA THR A 57 1.32 -2.18 -1.24
C THR A 57 0.56 -1.04 -0.55
N MET A 58 0.42 -1.09 0.77
CA MET A 58 -0.21 -0.02 1.56
C MET A 58 0.56 1.30 1.45
N ILE A 59 1.88 1.29 1.66
CA ILE A 59 2.75 2.46 1.55
C ILE A 59 2.59 3.13 0.17
N THR A 60 2.68 2.33 -0.89
CA THR A 60 2.59 2.85 -2.26
C THR A 60 1.22 3.46 -2.54
N GLY A 61 0.16 2.78 -2.10
CA GLY A 61 -1.22 3.25 -2.28
C GLY A 61 -1.52 4.54 -1.50
N LEU A 62 -1.06 4.62 -0.25
CA LEU A 62 -1.23 5.80 0.61
C LEU A 62 -0.45 7.01 0.06
N MET A 63 0.78 6.79 -0.41
CA MET A 63 1.55 7.83 -1.10
C MET A 63 0.86 8.31 -2.39
N GLN A 64 0.16 7.43 -3.11
CA GLN A 64 -0.59 7.79 -4.32
C GLN A 64 -1.86 8.58 -4.03
N CYS A 65 -2.50 8.37 -2.86
CA CYS A 65 -3.67 9.15 -2.45
C CYS A 65 -3.32 10.47 -1.77
N GLY A 66 -2.03 10.74 -1.53
CA GLY A 66 -1.54 11.91 -0.81
C GLY A 66 -1.58 11.77 0.71
N ASP A 67 -1.99 10.61 1.25
CA ASP A 67 -1.92 10.30 2.68
C ASP A 67 -0.49 9.89 3.07
N VAL A 68 0.40 10.89 3.05
CA VAL A 68 1.81 10.70 3.36
C VAL A 68 2.00 10.30 4.82
N ASP A 69 1.23 10.87 5.74
CA ASP A 69 1.29 10.57 7.17
C ASP A 69 0.85 9.13 7.45
N GLY A 70 -0.23 8.66 6.82
CA GLY A 70 -0.66 7.27 6.90
C GLY A 70 0.40 6.32 6.37
N SER A 71 1.00 6.65 5.22
CA SER A 71 2.10 5.87 4.65
C SER A 71 3.31 5.79 5.60
N ARG A 72 3.69 6.92 6.19
CA ARG A 72 4.78 7.00 7.17
C ARG A 72 4.48 6.15 8.41
N HIS A 73 3.25 6.22 8.93
CA HIS A 73 2.84 5.39 10.07
C HIS A 73 2.94 3.89 9.76
N VAL A 74 2.58 3.47 8.54
CA VAL A 74 2.74 2.09 8.09
C VAL A 74 4.22 1.71 8.04
N PHE A 75 5.05 2.56 7.43
CA PHE A 75 6.49 2.35 7.32
C PHE A 75 7.17 2.21 8.69
N ASP A 76 6.82 3.03 9.67
CA ASP A 76 7.42 3.01 11.01
C ASP A 76 7.10 1.74 11.80
N ARG A 77 5.94 1.14 11.55
CA ARG A 77 5.51 -0.11 12.20
C ARG A 77 6.11 -1.37 11.61
N MET A 78 6.82 -1.30 10.49
CA MET A 78 7.48 -2.45 9.88
C MET A 78 8.72 -2.84 10.69
N ILE A 79 8.78 -4.09 11.16
CA ILE A 79 9.98 -4.62 11.82
C ILE A 79 11.08 -4.90 10.78
N TYR A 80 10.69 -5.41 9.62
CA TYR A 80 11.59 -5.69 8.50
C TYR A 80 11.20 -4.85 7.28
N ARG A 81 12.19 -4.22 6.66
CA ARG A 81 12.04 -3.35 5.48
C ARG A 81 13.01 -3.83 4.42
N ASP A 82 12.52 -4.01 3.21
CA ASP A 82 13.36 -4.39 2.07
C ASP A 82 13.64 -3.18 1.17
N VAL A 83 14.46 -3.40 0.14
CA VAL A 83 14.82 -2.36 -0.84
C VAL A 83 13.57 -1.76 -1.50
N VAL A 84 12.51 -2.55 -1.67
CA VAL A 84 11.25 -2.06 -2.24
C VAL A 84 10.55 -1.11 -1.27
N THR A 85 10.54 -1.40 0.04
CA THR A 85 9.98 -0.52 1.07
C THR A 85 10.60 0.87 1.03
N TRP A 86 11.94 0.95 1.03
CA TRP A 86 12.66 2.23 1.01
C TRP A 86 12.45 2.98 -0.31
N ASN A 87 12.53 2.29 -1.44
CA ASN A 87 12.28 2.88 -2.75
C ASN A 87 10.85 3.43 -2.89
N SER A 88 9.86 2.72 -2.33
CA SER A 88 8.47 3.18 -2.29
C SER A 88 8.30 4.47 -1.48
N MET A 89 8.98 4.61 -0.33
CA MET A 89 8.94 5.84 0.46
C MET A 89 9.60 7.02 -0.27
N VAL A 90 10.81 6.84 -0.78
CA VAL A 90 11.54 7.88 -1.52
C VAL A 90 10.74 8.35 -2.73
N SER A 91 10.24 7.40 -3.54
CA SER A 91 9.42 7.72 -4.72
C SER A 91 8.10 8.41 -4.32
N GLY A 92 7.50 7.98 -3.22
CA GLY A 92 6.26 8.54 -2.70
C GLY A 92 6.42 9.99 -2.26
N TYR A 93 7.44 10.30 -1.47
CA TYR A 93 7.74 11.67 -1.05
C TYR A 93 8.05 12.60 -2.23
N ILE A 94 8.85 12.16 -3.19
CA ILE A 94 9.15 12.94 -4.40
C ILE A 94 7.87 13.30 -5.15
N ARG A 95 6.97 12.33 -5.33
CA ARG A 95 5.69 12.55 -6.01
C ARG A 95 4.77 13.53 -5.27
N ASN A 96 4.86 13.59 -3.95
CA ASN A 96 4.11 14.52 -3.11
C ASN A 96 4.85 15.87 -2.89
N GLY A 97 5.96 16.11 -3.59
CA GLY A 97 6.74 17.36 -3.47
C GLY A 97 7.58 17.48 -2.20
N MET A 98 7.67 16.42 -1.39
CA MET A 98 8.35 16.37 -0.10
C MET A 98 9.80 15.91 -0.25
N ILE A 99 10.60 16.69 -0.99
CA ILE A 99 11.97 16.30 -1.38
C ILE A 99 12.91 16.19 -0.17
N GLY A 100 12.69 16.99 0.88
CA GLY A 100 13.52 16.95 2.09
C GLY A 100 13.38 15.62 2.83
N GLU A 101 12.14 15.15 2.98
CA GLU A 101 11.78 13.89 3.60
C GLU A 101 12.27 12.69 2.76
N ALA A 102 12.23 12.81 1.43
CA ALA A 102 12.82 11.82 0.53
C ALA A 102 14.33 11.65 0.78
N GLY A 103 15.06 12.76 0.99
CA GLY A 103 16.48 12.73 1.31
C GLY A 103 16.76 12.06 2.66
N GLN A 104 16.02 12.44 3.70
CA GLN A 104 16.18 11.86 5.04
C GLN A 104 15.95 10.34 5.05
N VAL A 105 14.91 9.87 4.34
CA VAL A 105 14.63 8.43 4.25
C VAL A 105 15.67 7.71 3.39
N PHE A 106 16.20 8.35 2.34
CA PHE A 106 17.28 7.76 1.53
C PHE A 106 18.59 7.61 2.31
N ASP A 107 18.92 8.58 3.15
CA ASP A 107 20.13 8.53 3.98
C ASP A 107 20.01 7.44 5.06
N GLY A 108 18.84 7.32 5.70
CA GLY A 108 18.56 6.27 6.68
C GLY A 108 18.54 4.83 6.13
N PHE A 109 18.53 4.65 4.79
CA PHE A 109 18.70 3.34 4.15
C PHE A 109 20.18 2.93 4.03
N ARG A 110 21.11 3.89 4.04
CA ARG A 110 22.55 3.65 3.80
C ARG A 110 23.36 3.41 5.07
N GLU A 111 22.77 3.65 6.23
CA GLU A 111 23.30 3.32 7.56
C GLU A 111 22.88 1.90 7.99
#